data_AF-N2A6Y3-F1
#
_entry.id   AF-N2A6Y3-F1
#
_cell.length_a   1.000
_cell.length_b   1.000
_cell.length_c   1.000
_cell.angle_alpha   90.00
_cell.angle_beta   90.00
_cell.angle_gamma   90.00
#
_symmetry.space_group_name_H-M   'P 1'
#
loop_
_entity.id
_entity.type
_entity.pdbx_description
1 polymer ?
#
loop_
_entity_poly.entity_id
_entity_poly.type
_entity_poly.pdbx_seq_one_letter_code
_entity_poly.pdbx_strand_id
1 'polypeptide(L)'
;MYHKALVYCLGISEDTRRNINSIYNFKTGCVITECLHEGWQTTGSLKVVRIAFNLYCNGTPSVFDYDDVEEQVDECRRYTVEELFCCAYAPYFWQAVQIRYPEYATYNHDLYAMFGGRD
;
A
#
# COMPACT_ATOMS: atom_id res chain seq x y z
N MET A 1 -1.38 -10.08 9.36
CA MET A 1 -2.10 -8.84 9.01
C MET A 1 -1.72 -8.30 7.63
N TYR A 2 -0.44 -8.36 7.23
CA TYR A 2 0.06 -7.94 5.91
C TYR A 2 -0.79 -8.41 4.72
N HIS A 3 -1.03 -9.72 4.57
CA HIS A 3 -1.84 -10.23 3.46
C HIS A 3 -3.30 -9.76 3.49
N LYS A 4 -3.89 -9.54 4.68
CA LYS A 4 -5.28 -9.05 4.80
C LYS A 4 -5.40 -7.63 4.27
N ALA A 5 -4.46 -6.75 4.67
CA ALA A 5 -4.40 -5.38 4.18
C ALA A 5 -4.15 -5.35 2.66
N LEU A 6 -3.20 -6.18 2.17
CA LEU A 6 -2.94 -6.32 0.73
C LEU A 6 -4.19 -6.70 -0.06
N VAL A 7 -4.85 -7.81 0.31
CA VAL A 7 -6.04 -8.31 -0.40
C VAL A 7 -7.19 -7.32 -0.30
N TYR A 8 -7.37 -6.66 0.84
CA TYR A 8 -8.36 -5.60 1.01
C TYR A 8 -8.10 -4.43 0.05
N CYS A 9 -6.87 -3.93 -0.03
CA CYS A 9 -6.49 -2.84 -0.94
C CYS A 9 -6.75 -3.21 -2.40
N LEU A 10 -6.24 -4.36 -2.84
CA LEU A 10 -6.43 -4.84 -4.22
C LEU A 10 -7.91 -5.13 -4.55
N GLY A 11 -8.75 -5.32 -3.53
CA GLY A 11 -10.19 -5.43 -3.64
C GLY A 11 -10.92 -4.11 -3.93
N ILE A 12 -10.31 -2.94 -3.72
CA ILE A 12 -10.95 -1.62 -3.88
C ILE A 12 -11.26 -1.34 -5.36
N SER A 13 -10.26 -1.49 -6.23
CA SER A 13 -10.39 -1.17 -7.66
C SER A 13 -10.80 -2.41 -8.48
N GLU A 14 -11.66 -2.20 -9.47
CA GLU A 14 -11.99 -3.25 -10.44
C GLU A 14 -10.77 -3.69 -11.25
N ASP A 15 -9.93 -2.74 -11.65
CA ASP A 15 -8.73 -3.01 -12.44
C ASP A 15 -7.76 -3.90 -11.66
N THR A 16 -7.58 -3.64 -10.36
CA THR A 16 -6.70 -4.45 -9.51
C THR A 16 -7.25 -5.84 -9.24
N ARG A 17 -8.58 -6.00 -9.15
CA ARG A 17 -9.21 -7.33 -9.03
C ARG A 17 -9.03 -8.15 -10.31
N ARG A 18 -9.22 -7.54 -11.49
CA ARG A 18 -9.07 -8.20 -12.78
C ARG A 18 -7.62 -8.63 -13.06
N ASN A 19 -6.66 -7.82 -12.62
CA ASN A 19 -5.22 -8.03 -12.88
C ASN A 19 -4.44 -8.52 -11.66
N ILE A 20 -5.11 -9.17 -10.69
CA ILE A 20 -4.49 -9.52 -9.40
C ILE A 20 -3.24 -10.40 -9.53
N ASN A 21 -3.20 -11.28 -10.54
CA ASN A 21 -2.06 -12.15 -10.81
C ASN A 21 -0.86 -11.40 -11.43
N SER A 22 -1.09 -10.24 -12.03
CA SER A 22 -0.02 -9.33 -12.46
C SER A 22 0.56 -8.55 -11.28
N ILE A 23 -0.21 -8.35 -10.20
CA ILE A 23 0.19 -7.51 -9.06
C ILE A 23 0.87 -8.33 -7.96
N TYR A 24 0.42 -9.56 -7.75
CA TYR A 24 0.86 -10.41 -6.64
C TYR A 24 1.01 -11.87 -7.05
N ASN A 25 2.17 -12.44 -6.76
CA ASN A 25 2.44 -13.85 -6.97
C ASN A 25 2.00 -14.66 -5.74
N PHE A 26 0.85 -15.32 -5.84
CA PHE A 26 0.32 -16.16 -4.75
C PHE A 26 1.17 -17.40 -4.42
N LYS A 27 2.07 -17.83 -5.32
CA LYS A 27 2.96 -18.97 -5.08
C LYS A 27 4.17 -18.57 -4.25
N THR A 28 4.80 -17.45 -4.60
CA THR A 28 6.03 -16.98 -3.93
C THR A 28 5.74 -16.04 -2.76
N GLY A 29 4.55 -15.44 -2.73
CA GLY A 29 4.20 -14.41 -1.76
C GLY A 29 4.82 -13.05 -2.07
N CYS A 30 5.31 -12.82 -3.29
CA CYS A 30 5.97 -11.57 -3.69
C CYS A 30 4.99 -10.64 -4.43
N VAL A 31 5.16 -9.34 -4.22
CA VAL A 31 4.59 -8.33 -5.12
C VAL A 31 5.35 -8.34 -6.45
N ILE A 32 4.68 -7.96 -7.53
CA ILE A 32 5.22 -7.87 -8.88
C ILE A 32 5.13 -6.40 -9.27
N THR A 33 6.25 -5.68 -9.19
CA THR A 33 6.29 -4.22 -9.31
C THR A 33 6.14 -3.74 -10.74
N GLU A 34 6.46 -4.60 -11.70
CA GLU A 34 6.30 -4.38 -13.14
C GLU A 34 4.87 -4.04 -13.54
N CYS A 35 3.88 -4.47 -12.74
CA CYS A 35 2.47 -4.15 -12.97
C CYS A 35 2.18 -2.64 -13.01
N LEU A 36 3.01 -1.80 -12.38
CA LEU A 36 2.86 -0.34 -12.40
C LEU A 36 3.05 0.26 -13.81
N HIS A 37 3.64 -0.50 -14.73
CA HIS A 37 3.89 -0.10 -16.11
C HIS A 37 2.96 -0.78 -17.12
N GLU A 38 2.05 -1.64 -16.66
CA GLU A 38 1.12 -2.34 -17.54
C GLU A 38 0.02 -1.40 -18.07
N GLY A 39 -0.38 -1.62 -19.33
CA GLY A 39 -1.30 -0.71 -20.04
C GLY A 39 -2.73 -0.65 -19.51
N TRP A 40 -3.11 -1.50 -18.55
CA TRP A 40 -4.41 -1.43 -17.88
C TRP A 40 -4.45 -0.41 -16.73
N GLN A 41 -3.29 0.11 -16.32
CA GLN A 41 -3.21 1.03 -15.19
C GLN A 41 -3.93 2.36 -15.46
N THR A 42 -4.67 2.81 -14.45
CA THR A 42 -5.24 4.15 -14.34
C THR A 42 -4.57 4.89 -13.18
N THR A 43 -4.73 6.21 -13.11
CA THR A 43 -4.26 6.99 -11.95
C THR A 43 -4.81 6.45 -10.63
N GLY A 44 -6.04 5.94 -10.62
CA GLY A 44 -6.66 5.35 -9.44
C GLY A 44 -6.05 4.00 -9.06
N SER A 45 -5.89 3.09 -10.02
CA SER A 45 -5.33 1.76 -9.74
C SER A 45 -3.86 1.83 -9.32
N LEU A 46 -3.07 2.76 -9.88
CA LEU A 46 -1.70 3.01 -9.45
C LEU A 46 -1.61 3.36 -7.95
N LYS A 47 -2.51 4.24 -7.47
CA LYS A 47 -2.57 4.59 -6.03
C LYS A 47 -2.95 3.39 -5.17
N VAL A 48 -3.92 2.59 -5.62
CA VAL A 48 -4.33 1.35 -4.93
C VAL A 48 -3.17 0.36 -4.81
N VAL A 49 -2.45 0.11 -5.92
CA VAL A 49 -1.30 -0.82 -5.95
C VAL A 49 -0.19 -0.32 -5.02
N ARG A 50 0.18 0.97 -5.08
CA ARG A 50 1.23 1.54 -4.22
C ARG A 50 0.88 1.49 -2.73
N ILE A 51 -0.37 1.77 -2.33
CA ILE A 51 -0.84 1.55 -0.95
C ILE A 51 -0.70 0.07 -0.56
N ALA A 52 -1.12 -0.85 -1.43
CA ALA A 52 -1.02 -2.29 -1.19
C ALA A 52 0.44 -2.73 -0.97
N PHE A 53 1.34 -2.29 -1.83
CA PHE A 53 2.78 -2.55 -1.73
C PHE A 53 3.36 -1.99 -0.45
N ASN A 54 3.02 -0.75 -0.09
CA ASN A 54 3.53 -0.12 1.11
C ASN A 54 3.12 -0.85 2.38
N LEU A 55 1.83 -1.16 2.53
CA LEU A 55 1.33 -1.85 3.73
C LEU A 55 1.82 -3.31 3.82
N TYR A 56 2.06 -3.95 2.68
CA TYR A 56 2.54 -5.34 2.62
C TYR A 56 4.05 -5.44 2.86
N CYS A 57 4.85 -4.64 2.17
CA CYS A 57 6.32 -4.69 2.21
C CYS A 57 6.92 -3.79 3.30
N ASN A 58 6.13 -2.90 3.92
CA ASN A 58 6.61 -1.85 4.82
C ASN A 58 7.67 -0.95 4.17
N GLY A 59 7.44 -0.56 2.91
CA GLY A 59 8.40 0.18 2.11
C GLY A 59 7.85 0.56 0.74
N THR A 60 8.75 0.85 -0.20
CA THR A 60 8.42 1.32 -1.55
C THR A 60 9.10 0.41 -2.58
N PRO A 61 8.62 -0.84 -2.76
CA PRO A 61 9.39 -1.88 -3.44
C PRO A 61 9.72 -1.55 -4.91
N SER A 62 8.87 -0.79 -5.61
CA SER A 62 9.13 -0.38 -7.01
C SER A 62 10.27 0.62 -7.16
N VAL A 63 10.74 1.26 -6.09
CA VAL A 63 11.91 2.15 -6.16
C VAL A 63 13.14 1.37 -6.61
N PHE A 64 13.24 0.09 -6.26
CA PHE A 64 14.39 -0.75 -6.62
C PHE A 64 14.38 -1.22 -8.08
N ASP A 65 13.34 -0.90 -8.85
CA ASP A 65 13.27 -1.21 -10.28
C ASP A 65 14.07 -0.21 -11.14
N TYR A 66 14.52 0.89 -10.53
CA TYR A 66 15.23 1.98 -11.20
C TYR A 66 16.70 2.02 -10.75
N ASP A 67 17.61 2.20 -11.72
CA ASP A 67 19.05 2.37 -11.45
C ASP A 67 19.44 3.83 -11.23
N ASP A 68 18.69 4.77 -11.82
CA ASP A 68 18.97 6.20 -11.70
C ASP A 68 18.39 6.79 -10.41
N VAL A 69 19.20 7.60 -9.73
CA VAL A 69 18.83 8.19 -8.43
C VAL A 69 17.66 9.16 -8.54
N GLU A 70 17.55 9.92 -9.63
CA GLU A 70 16.44 10.85 -9.84
C GLU A 70 15.12 10.10 -10.03
N GLU A 71 15.14 9.02 -10.81
CA GLU A 71 13.98 8.13 -11.01
C GLU A 71 13.57 7.43 -9.71
N GLN A 72 14.53 6.93 -8.93
CA GLN A 72 14.27 6.36 -7.61
C GLN A 72 13.56 7.35 -6.68
N VAL A 73 14.02 8.61 -6.68
CA VAL A 73 13.42 9.66 -5.87
C VAL A 73 12.02 10.02 -6.40
N ASP A 74 11.80 10.06 -7.72
CA ASP A 74 10.45 10.27 -8.29
C ASP A 74 9.49 9.16 -7.86
N GLU A 75 9.88 7.90 -8.02
CA GLU A 75 9.02 6.78 -7.63
C GLU A 75 8.76 6.79 -6.12
N CYS A 76 9.75 7.12 -5.28
CA CYS A 76 9.57 7.26 -3.84
C CYS A 76 8.51 8.33 -3.49
N ARG A 77 8.51 9.48 -4.18
CA ARG A 77 7.51 10.55 -3.96
C ARG A 77 6.08 10.09 -4.25
N ARG A 78 5.89 9.13 -5.16
CA ARG A 78 4.56 8.57 -5.49
C ARG A 78 3.95 7.72 -4.37
N TYR A 79 4.70 7.43 -3.31
CA TYR A 79 4.21 6.79 -2.09
C TYR A 79 3.86 7.77 -0.97
N THR A 80 3.99 9.08 -1.20
CA THR A 80 3.62 10.09 -0.20
C THR A 80 2.11 10.11 0.06
N VAL A 81 1.73 10.59 1.24
CA VAL A 81 0.31 10.76 1.59
C VAL A 81 -0.41 11.68 0.60
N GLU A 82 0.24 12.76 0.17
CA GLU A 82 -0.33 13.68 -0.82
C GLU A 82 -0.67 12.96 -2.14
N GLU A 83 0.28 12.22 -2.69
CA GLU A 83 0.09 11.48 -3.94
C GLU A 83 -0.98 10.37 -3.80
N LEU A 84 -0.92 9.59 -2.72
CA LEU A 84 -1.81 8.45 -2.53
C LEU A 84 -3.24 8.87 -2.13
N PHE A 85 -3.40 9.79 -1.18
CA PHE A 85 -4.70 10.11 -0.59
C PHE A 85 -5.45 11.21 -1.34
N CYS A 86 -4.85 11.88 -2.31
CA CYS A 86 -5.57 12.79 -3.21
C CYS A 86 -6.40 12.00 -4.24
N CYS A 87 -7.41 11.25 -3.79
CA CYS A 87 -8.37 10.53 -4.61
C CYS A 87 -9.61 10.09 -3.83
N ALA A 88 -10.65 9.64 -4.53
CA ALA A 88 -11.88 9.12 -3.93
C ALA A 88 -11.68 7.84 -3.09
N TYR A 89 -10.53 7.17 -3.20
CA TYR A 89 -10.24 5.94 -2.46
C TYR A 89 -9.64 6.18 -1.07
N ALA A 90 -9.32 7.42 -0.71
CA ALA A 90 -8.72 7.78 0.57
C ALA A 90 -9.43 7.16 1.82
N PRO A 91 -10.77 7.14 1.92
CA PRO A 91 -11.44 6.50 3.05
C PRO A 91 -11.11 5.02 3.19
N TYR A 92 -10.98 4.29 2.07
CA TYR A 92 -10.64 2.87 2.07
C TYR A 92 -9.15 2.65 2.39
N PHE A 93 -8.28 3.58 2.01
CA PHE A 93 -6.87 3.53 2.41
C PHE A 93 -6.71 3.66 3.93
N TRP A 94 -7.51 4.51 4.60
CA TRP A 94 -7.53 4.55 6.07
C TRP A 94 -7.98 3.22 6.68
N GLN A 95 -9.00 2.58 6.11
CA GLN A 95 -9.45 1.26 6.56
C GLN A 95 -8.36 0.19 6.37
N ALA A 96 -7.60 0.25 5.28
CA ALA A 96 -6.48 -0.66 5.05
C ALA A 96 -5.37 -0.50 6.11
N VAL A 97 -5.05 0.74 6.50
CA VAL A 97 -4.11 1.03 7.59
C VAL A 97 -4.62 0.43 8.91
N GLN A 98 -5.91 0.60 9.22
CA GLN A 98 -6.53 0.01 10.41
C GLN A 98 -6.48 -1.53 10.40
N ILE A 99 -6.70 -2.16 9.24
CA ILE A 99 -6.59 -3.62 9.09
C ILE A 99 -5.14 -4.08 9.28
N ARG A 100 -4.17 -3.28 8.84
CA ARG A 100 -2.75 -3.59 8.99
C ARG A 100 -2.27 -3.44 10.44
N TYR A 101 -2.81 -2.45 11.15
CA TYR A 101 -2.42 -2.02 12.51
C TYR A 101 -3.63 -1.98 13.46
N PRO A 102 -4.34 -3.11 13.65
CA PRO A 102 -5.58 -3.13 14.44
C PRO A 102 -5.37 -2.71 15.90
N GLU A 103 -4.20 -2.99 16.46
CA GLU A 103 -3.80 -2.61 17.82
C GLU A 103 -3.68 -1.09 18.01
N TYR A 104 -3.49 -0.33 16.93
CA TYR A 104 -3.39 1.13 16.92
C TYR A 104 -4.63 1.82 16.32
N ALA A 105 -5.58 1.05 15.77
CA ALA A 105 -6.77 1.57 15.11
C ALA A 105 -7.82 2.12 16.09
N THR A 106 -7.69 1.79 17.38
CA THR A 106 -8.51 2.32 18.46
C THR A 106 -7.60 2.82 19.56
N TYR A 107 -7.92 3.98 20.14
CA TYR A 107 -7.11 4.52 21.24
C TYR A 107 -7.23 3.61 22.46
N ASN A 108 -6.16 2.88 22.74
CA ASN A 108 -6.11 1.94 23.85
C ASN A 108 -5.47 2.60 25.06
N HIS A 109 -6.30 3.09 25.97
CA HIS A 109 -5.87 3.72 27.22
C HIS A 109 -4.96 2.81 28.05
N ASP A 110 -5.21 1.49 28.04
CA ASP A 110 -4.42 0.52 28.81
C ASP A 110 -3.04 0.32 28.19
N LEU A 111 -2.97 0.25 26.86
CA LEU A 111 -1.70 0.15 26.12
C LEU A 111 -0.85 1.43 26.33
N TYR A 112 -1.48 2.61 26.27
CA TYR A 112 -0.83 3.88 26.54
C TYR A 112 -0.28 3.97 27.97
N ALA A 113 -1.04 3.50 28.96
CA ALA A 113 -0.58 3.40 30.34
C ALA A 113 0.58 2.39 30.48
N MET A 114 0.56 1.28 29.74
CA MET A 114 1.60 0.23 29.77
C MET A 114 2.95 0.72 29.22
N PHE A 115 2.95 1.59 28.21
CA PHE A 115 4.15 2.27 27.71
C PHE A 115 4.56 3.50 28.53
N GLY A 116 3.92 3.71 29.69
CA GLY A 116 4.30 4.73 30.66
C GLY A 116 3.79 6.13 30.33
N GLY A 117 2.75 6.25 29.51
CA GLY A 117 2.12 7.53 29.17
C GLY A 117 3.06 8.54 28.53
N ARG A 118 4.16 8.08 27.94
CA ARG A 118 5.11 8.89 27.21
C ARG A 118 4.95 8.61 25.72
N ASP A 119 4.26 9.53 25.05
CA ASP A 119 4.38 9.74 23.60
C ASP A 119 5.35 10.91 23.40
#